data_AF-A0AAD6UZ27-F1
#
_entry.id   AF-A0AAD6UZ27-F1
#
_cell.length_a   1.000
_cell.length_b   1.000
_cell.length_c   1.000
_cell.angle_alpha   90.00
_cell.angle_beta   90.00
_cell.angle_gamma   90.00
#
_symmetry.space_group_name_H-M   'P 1'
#
loop_
_entity.id
_entity.type
_entity.pdbx_description
1 polymer ?
#
loop_
_entity_poly.entity_id
_entity_poly.type
_entity_poly.pdbx_seq_one_letter_code
_entity_poly.pdbx_strand_id
1 'polypeptide(L)'
;TNSAPSDFQTNEIHSLILSSEAEISDLGAEIVNVRRVLDRLELQRTRLADFVKSHRGVVSTIRRLPTDILDEIFSQYLSESGSPVHSPEALSRVVGVCKRWRTIVLASPLLWCHIALSMYNEVPHDS
;
A
#
# COMPACT_ATOMS: atom_id res chain seq x y z
N THR A 1 23.33 -7.43 71.85
CA THR A 1 21.87 -7.32 72.04
C THR A 1 21.21 -7.52 70.69
N ASN A 2 20.83 -8.75 70.39
CA ASN A 2 20.15 -9.13 69.15
C ASN A 2 18.66 -9.25 69.48
N SER A 3 17.92 -8.15 69.35
CA SER A 3 16.47 -8.17 69.56
C SER A 3 15.81 -8.68 68.29
N ALA A 4 15.08 -9.80 68.40
CA ALA A 4 14.27 -10.34 67.32
C ALA A 4 13.31 -9.25 66.80
N PRO A 5 13.07 -9.17 65.48
CA PRO A 5 12.10 -8.21 64.92
C PRO A 5 10.75 -8.44 65.59
N SER A 6 10.03 -7.38 65.95
CA SER A 6 8.67 -7.57 66.45
C SER A 6 7.79 -8.12 65.32
N ASP A 7 6.81 -8.97 65.64
CA ASP A 7 5.93 -9.61 64.65
C ASP A 7 5.26 -8.59 63.71
N PHE A 8 5.07 -7.34 64.18
CA PHE A 8 4.57 -6.23 63.38
C PHE A 8 5.54 -5.79 62.28
N GLN A 9 6.84 -5.64 62.60
CA GLN A 9 7.87 -5.28 61.63
C GLN A 9 8.04 -6.37 60.56
N THR A 10 7.93 -7.63 60.96
CA THR A 10 8.00 -8.77 60.05
C THR A 10 6.81 -8.77 59.07
N ASN A 11 5.60 -8.49 59.56
CA ASN A 11 4.40 -8.40 58.72
C ASN A 11 4.44 -7.22 57.74
N GLU A 12 4.96 -6.07 58.15
CA GLU A 12 5.12 -4.90 57.29
C GLU A 12 6.13 -5.14 56.16
N ILE A 13 7.24 -5.82 56.46
CA ILE A 13 8.21 -6.22 55.43
C ILE A 13 7.59 -7.25 54.47
N HIS A 14 6.84 -8.23 54.98
CA HIS A 14 6.15 -9.21 54.14
C HIS A 14 5.12 -8.56 53.20
N SER A 15 4.34 -7.58 53.66
CA SER A 15 3.38 -6.88 52.81
C SER A 15 4.07 -6.04 51.72
N LEU A 16 5.21 -5.42 52.05
CA LEU A 16 6.01 -4.68 51.07
C LEU A 16 6.60 -5.61 50.00
N ILE A 17 7.08 -6.79 50.39
CA ILE A 17 7.58 -7.80 49.44
C ILE A 17 6.45 -8.26 48.51
N LEU A 18 5.28 -8.61 49.06
CA LEU A 18 4.14 -9.08 48.27
C LEU A 18 3.64 -8.02 47.28
N SER A 19 3.58 -6.75 47.69
CA SER A 19 3.19 -5.65 46.80
C SER A 19 4.24 -5.40 45.71
N SER A 20 5.53 -5.51 46.04
CA SER A 20 6.62 -5.39 45.05
C SER A 20 6.59 -6.54 44.04
N GLU A 21 6.30 -7.77 44.48
CA GLU A 21 6.16 -8.94 43.60
C GLU A 21 4.97 -8.78 42.65
N ALA A 22 3.85 -8.23 43.13
CA ALA A 22 2.70 -7.92 42.28
C ALA A 22 3.05 -6.87 41.22
N GLU A 23 3.74 -5.79 41.60
CA GLU A 23 4.16 -4.75 40.65
C GLU A 23 5.14 -5.29 39.60
N ILE A 24 6.07 -6.16 39.99
CA ILE A 24 6.98 -6.85 39.05
C ILE A 24 6.19 -7.71 38.06
N SER A 25 5.18 -8.43 38.54
CA SER A 25 4.31 -9.26 37.68
C SER A 25 3.53 -8.41 36.68
N ASP A 26 2.96 -7.29 37.14
CA ASP A 26 2.19 -6.37 36.29
C ASP A 26 3.08 -5.71 35.22
N LEU A 27 4.27 -5.25 35.60
CA LEU A 27 5.25 -4.72 34.65
C LEU A 27 5.70 -5.79 33.64
N GLY A 28 5.87 -7.04 34.08
CA GLY A 28 6.17 -8.17 33.20
C GLY A 28 5.08 -8.40 32.14
N ALA A 29 3.81 -8.35 32.54
CA ALA A 29 2.67 -8.47 31.64
C ALA A 29 2.62 -7.32 30.63
N GLU A 30 2.87 -6.09 31.07
CA GLU A 30 2.88 -4.93 30.18
C GLU A 30 4.04 -4.99 29.17
N ILE A 31 5.23 -5.42 29.60
CA ILE A 31 6.37 -5.66 28.70
C ILE A 31 6.02 -6.66 27.60
N VAL A 32 5.34 -7.77 27.95
CA VAL A 32 4.90 -8.76 26.96
C VAL A 32 3.91 -8.15 25.98
N ASN A 33 2.95 -7.36 26.46
CA ASN A 33 1.96 -6.71 25.60
C ASN A 33 2.60 -5.70 24.64
N VAL A 34 3.49 -4.84 25.14
CA VAL A 34 4.21 -3.85 24.33
C VAL A 34 5.08 -4.53 23.28
N ARG A 35 5.82 -5.59 23.63
CA ARG A 35 6.61 -6.37 22.67
C ARG A 35 5.74 -6.95 21.56
N ARG A 36 4.58 -7.54 21.90
CA ARG A 36 3.63 -8.06 20.90
C ARG A 36 3.14 -6.96 19.95
N VAL A 37 2.88 -5.76 20.46
CA VAL A 37 2.50 -4.61 19.63
C VAL A 37 3.65 -4.19 18.72
N LEU A 38 4.88 -4.15 19.23
CA LEU A 38 6.08 -3.84 18.46
C LEU A 38 6.28 -4.83 17.32
N ASP A 39 6.25 -6.14 17.61
CA ASP A 39 6.42 -7.19 16.61
C ASP A 39 5.40 -7.07 15.46
N ARG A 40 4.14 -6.79 15.81
CA ARG A 40 3.07 -6.55 14.83
C ARG A 40 3.40 -5.34 13.93
N LEU A 41 3.83 -4.22 14.53
CA LEU A 41 4.14 -3.01 13.79
C LEU A 41 5.37 -3.18 12.89
N GLU A 42 6.40 -3.90 13.36
CA GLU A 42 7.59 -4.20 12.57
C GLU A 42 7.27 -5.09 11.36
N LEU A 43 6.41 -6.09 11.55
CA LEU A 43 5.91 -6.93 10.46
C LEU A 43 5.15 -6.11 9.43
N GLN A 44 4.25 -5.22 9.88
CA GLN A 44 3.53 -4.31 8.99
C GLN A 44 4.48 -3.38 8.24
N ARG A 45 5.43 -2.75 8.94
CA ARG A 45 6.45 -1.88 8.34
C ARG A 45 7.24 -2.60 7.25
N THR A 46 7.71 -3.81 7.55
CA THR A 46 8.49 -4.62 6.60
C THR A 46 7.67 -4.93 5.34
N ARG A 47 6.42 -5.39 5.50
CA ARG A 47 5.51 -5.64 4.38
C ARG A 47 5.30 -4.41 3.51
N LEU A 48 5.06 -3.24 4.11
CA LEU A 48 4.90 -2.00 3.35
C LEU A 48 6.21 -1.58 2.68
N ALA A 49 7.36 -1.74 3.33
CA ALA A 49 8.65 -1.41 2.75
C ALA A 49 8.95 -2.27 1.50
N ASP A 50 8.66 -3.56 1.56
CA ASP A 50 8.81 -4.48 0.43
C ASP A 50 7.85 -4.14 -0.71
N PHE A 51 6.59 -3.81 -0.39
CA PHE A 51 5.61 -3.31 -1.36
C PHE A 51 6.11 -2.04 -2.05
N VAL A 52 6.58 -1.04 -1.30
CA VAL A 52 7.09 0.21 -1.87
C VAL A 52 8.32 -0.06 -2.75
N LYS A 53 9.24 -0.93 -2.31
CA LYS A 53 10.45 -1.27 -3.07
C LYS A 53 10.12 -1.92 -4.41
N SER A 54 9.21 -2.90 -4.43
CA SER A 54 8.82 -3.58 -5.67
C SER A 54 8.14 -2.63 -6.65
N HIS A 55 7.24 -1.77 -6.16
CA HIS A 55 6.52 -0.82 -7.02
C HIS A 55 7.40 0.34 -7.49
N ARG A 56 8.33 0.81 -6.67
CA ARG A 56 9.31 1.84 -7.08
C ARG A 56 10.22 1.33 -8.20
N GLY A 57 10.57 0.05 -8.18
CA GLY A 57 11.29 -0.63 -9.26
C GLY A 57 10.51 -0.56 -10.58
N VAL A 58 9.24 -0.98 -10.58
CA VAL A 58 8.35 -0.94 -11.75
C VAL A 58 8.21 0.48 -12.32
N VAL A 59 7.90 1.45 -11.46
CA VAL A 59 7.73 2.85 -11.88
C VAL A 59 9.06 3.45 -12.38
N SER A 60 10.19 3.02 -11.84
CA SER A 60 11.52 3.42 -12.33
C SER A 60 11.81 2.82 -13.70
N THR A 61 11.54 1.53 -13.92
CA THR A 61 11.76 0.86 -15.21
C THR A 61 10.90 1.48 -16.31
N ILE A 62 9.61 1.70 -16.05
CA ILE A 62 8.70 2.36 -17.00
C ILE A 62 9.19 3.77 -17.37
N ARG A 63 9.72 4.52 -16.40
CA ARG A 63 10.29 5.86 -16.66
C ARG A 63 11.61 5.82 -17.43
N ARG A 64 12.31 4.68 -17.47
CA ARG A 64 13.59 4.50 -18.18
C ARG A 64 13.44 3.89 -19.57
N LEU A 65 12.27 3.34 -19.91
CA LEU A 65 12.01 2.85 -21.26
C LEU A 65 12.16 3.99 -22.28
N PRO A 66 12.78 3.76 -23.45
CA PRO A 66 12.74 4.69 -24.57
C PRO A 66 11.31 4.99 -25.03
N THR A 67 11.12 6.12 -25.71
CA THR A 67 9.81 6.53 -26.22
C THR A 67 9.25 5.52 -27.22
N ASP A 68 10.07 5.06 -28.17
CA ASP A 68 9.64 4.15 -29.24
C ASP A 68 9.11 2.82 -28.68
N ILE A 69 9.72 2.32 -27.61
CA ILE A 69 9.28 1.08 -26.95
C ILE A 69 7.93 1.29 -26.24
N LEU A 70 7.73 2.44 -25.59
CA LEU A 70 6.44 2.77 -24.98
C LEU A 70 5.35 2.93 -26.04
N ASP A 71 5.68 3.54 -27.19
CA ASP A 71 4.75 3.74 -28.30
C ASP A 71 4.28 2.42 -28.91
N GLU A 72 5.21 1.47 -29.12
CA GLU A 72 4.90 0.12 -29.58
C GLU A 72 4.00 -0.64 -28.57
N ILE A 73 4.32 -0.56 -27.28
CA ILE A 73 3.51 -1.18 -26.23
C ILE A 73 2.08 -0.62 -26.24
N PHE A 74 1.93 0.71 -26.36
CA PHE A 74 0.60 1.34 -26.43
C PHE A 74 -0.15 0.92 -27.69
N SER A 75 0.54 0.85 -28.84
CA SER A 75 -0.05 0.42 -30.11
C SER A 75 -0.60 -1.01 -30.02
N GLN A 76 0.15 -1.93 -29.41
CA GLN A 76 -0.31 -3.30 -29.21
C GLN A 76 -1.47 -3.39 -28.21
N TYR A 77 -1.35 -2.72 -27.05
CA TYR A 77 -2.40 -2.70 -26.02
C TYR A 77 -3.74 -2.15 -26.55
N LEU A 78 -3.68 -1.11 -27.38
CA LEU A 78 -4.85 -0.47 -27.96
C LEU A 78 -5.44 -1.26 -29.14
N SER A 79 -4.69 -2.20 -29.71
CA SER A 79 -5.11 -3.08 -30.83
C SER A 79 -5.62 -4.45 -30.36
N GLU A 80 -5.39 -4.83 -29.11
CA GLU A 80 -5.73 -6.14 -28.53
C GLU A 80 -7.24 -6.43 -28.48
N SER A 81 -8.09 -5.44 -28.76
CA SER A 81 -9.55 -5.59 -28.84
C SER A 81 -10.05 -6.32 -30.10
N GLY A 82 -9.18 -6.67 -31.06
CA GLY A 82 -9.58 -7.30 -32.33
C GLY A 82 -10.40 -6.38 -33.24
N SER A 83 -10.55 -5.11 -32.86
CA SER A 83 -11.27 -4.08 -33.58
C SER A 83 -10.24 -3.12 -34.20
N PRO A 84 -10.44 -2.66 -35.46
CA PRO A 84 -9.62 -1.61 -36.06
C PRO A 84 -9.77 -0.25 -35.34
N VAL A 85 -10.65 -0.16 -34.34
CA VAL A 85 -10.97 1.05 -33.60
C VAL A 85 -10.58 0.92 -32.14
N HIS A 86 -9.79 1.86 -31.66
CA HIS A 86 -9.34 1.91 -30.27
C HIS A 86 -10.49 2.26 -29.33
N SER A 87 -10.58 1.51 -28.23
CA SER A 87 -11.55 1.80 -27.16
C SER A 87 -11.18 3.12 -26.48
N PRO A 88 -12.11 4.09 -26.37
CA PRO A 88 -11.90 5.32 -25.61
C PRO A 88 -11.50 5.06 -24.15
N GLU A 89 -11.98 3.96 -23.56
CA GLU A 89 -11.63 3.56 -22.20
C GLU A 89 -10.16 3.15 -22.09
N ALA A 90 -9.66 2.38 -23.05
CA ALA A 90 -8.27 1.94 -23.08
C ALA A 90 -7.32 3.13 -23.30
N LEU A 91 -7.66 4.03 -24.23
CA LEU A 91 -6.95 5.30 -24.43
C LEU A 91 -6.92 6.15 -23.16
N SER A 92 -8.07 6.29 -22.48
CA SER A 92 -8.18 7.05 -21.24
C SER A 92 -7.30 6.48 -20.11
N ARG A 93 -7.18 5.14 -20.01
CA ARG A 93 -6.29 4.48 -19.05
C ARG A 93 -4.83 4.82 -19.29
N VAL A 94 -4.36 4.76 -20.54
CA VAL A 94 -2.95 5.06 -20.90
C VAL A 94 -2.64 6.54 -20.68
N VAL A 95 -3.50 7.44 -21.17
CA VAL A 95 -3.34 8.90 -21.03
C VAL A 95 -3.46 9.37 -19.57
N GLY A 96 -4.15 8.61 -18.72
CA GLY A 96 -4.34 8.89 -17.29
C GLY A 96 -3.11 8.63 -16.41
N VAL A 97 -2.13 7.83 -16.86
CA VAL A 97 -1.02 7.37 -16.01
C VAL A 97 -0.05 8.51 -15.62
N CYS A 98 0.51 9.22 -16.59
CA CYS A 98 1.44 10.33 -16.32
C CYS A 98 1.58 11.29 -17.51
N LYS A 99 2.19 12.46 -17.28
CA LYS A 99 2.47 13.46 -18.34
C LYS A 99 3.25 12.85 -19.52
N ARG A 100 4.26 12.02 -19.25
CA ARG A 100 5.09 11.40 -20.29
C ARG A 100 4.29 10.49 -21.20
N TRP A 101 3.46 9.61 -20.63
CA TRP A 101 2.62 8.69 -21.41
C TRP A 101 1.62 9.46 -22.27
N ARG A 102 0.98 10.50 -21.70
CA ARG A 102 0.12 11.40 -22.45
C ARG A 102 0.86 12.06 -23.63
N THR A 103 2.07 12.57 -23.41
CA THR A 103 2.87 13.19 -24.48
C THR A 103 3.18 12.19 -25.60
N ILE A 104 3.57 10.96 -25.26
CA ILE A 104 3.87 9.91 -26.25
C ILE A 104 2.63 9.57 -27.05
N VAL A 105 1.51 9.30 -26.38
CA VAL A 105 0.25 8.99 -27.07
C VAL A 105 -0.19 10.13 -27.98
N LEU A 106 -0.19 11.38 -27.51
CA LEU A 106 -0.54 12.55 -28.33
C LEU A 106 0.42 12.80 -29.51
N ALA A 107 1.68 12.41 -29.37
CA ALA A 107 2.70 12.55 -30.40
C ALA A 107 2.68 11.42 -31.44
N SER A 108 1.96 10.32 -31.18
CA SER A 108 1.85 9.18 -32.09
C SER A 108 0.51 9.21 -32.83
N PRO A 109 0.47 9.69 -34.09
CA PRO A 109 -0.78 9.84 -34.83
C PRO A 109 -1.52 8.51 -35.01
N LEU A 110 -0.77 7.41 -35.12
CA LEU A 110 -1.29 6.05 -35.29
C LEU A 110 -2.26 5.64 -34.18
N LEU A 111 -2.07 6.16 -32.96
CA LEU A 111 -2.91 5.88 -31.80
C LEU A 111 -4.22 6.69 -31.74
N TRP A 112 -4.37 7.71 -32.59
CA TRP A 112 -5.58 8.55 -32.70
C TRP A 112 -6.34 8.34 -34.02
N CYS A 113 -5.82 7.52 -34.92
CA CYS A 113 -6.41 7.34 -36.26
C CYS A 113 -7.81 6.74 -36.22
N HIS A 114 -8.12 5.91 -35.22
CA HIS A 114 -9.37 5.17 -35.16
C HIS A 114 -9.96 5.23 -33.75
N ILE A 115 -10.89 6.16 -33.51
CA ILE A 115 -11.59 6.33 -32.22
C ILE A 115 -13.08 6.04 -32.41
N ALA A 116 -13.62 5.14 -31.59
CA ALA A 116 -15.05 4.81 -31.59
C ALA A 116 -15.78 5.79 -30.67
N LEU A 117 -16.61 6.67 -31.23
CA LEU A 117 -17.52 7.49 -30.42
C LEU A 117 -18.87 6.78 -30.34
N SER A 118 -19.15 6.09 -29.24
CA SER A 118 -20.51 5.61 -28.95
C SER A 118 -21.31 6.75 -28.34
N MET A 119 -22.12 7.44 -29.14
CA MET A 119 -23.14 8.33 -28.60
C MET A 119 -24.27 7.47 -28.03
N TYR A 120 -24.48 7.55 -26.71
CA TYR A 120 -25.70 7.05 -26.09
C TYR A 120 -26.87 7.86 -26.66
N ASN A 121 -27.62 7.29 -27.60
CA ASN A 121 -28.93 7.81 -27.93
C ASN A 121 -29.85 7.46 -26.76
N GLU A 122 -30.35 8.47 -26.05
CA GLU A 122 -31.52 8.29 -25.19
C GLU A 122 -32.64 7.71 -26.07
N VAL A 123 -33.03 6.47 -25.77
CA VAL A 123 -34.21 5.86 -26.38
C VAL A 123 -35.41 6.70 -25.94
N PRO A 124 -36.23 7.25 -26.86
CA PRO A 124 -37.43 7.95 -26.48
C PRO A 124 -38.31 7.01 -25.66
N HIS A 125 -38.68 7.45 -24.47
CA HIS A 125 -39.68 6.78 -23.64
C HIS A 125 -41.03 6.92 -24.35
N ASP A 126 -41.37 5.99 -25.24
CA ASP A 126 -42.73 5.90 -25.79
C ASP A 126 -43.69 5.59 -24.64
N SER A 127 -44.68 6.48 -24.48
CA SER A 127 -45.81 6.40 -23.54
C SER A 127 -47.05 5.86 -24.26
#